data_AF-A0A099Y0P2-F1
#
_entry.id   AF-A0A099Y0P2-F1
#
_cell.length_a   1.000
_cell.length_b   1.000
_cell.length_c   1.000
_cell.angle_alpha   90.00
_cell.angle_beta   90.00
_cell.angle_gamma   90.00
#
_symmetry.space_group_name_H-M   'P 1'
#
loop_
_entity.id
_entity.type
_entity.pdbx_description
1 polymer ?
#
loop_
_entity_poly.entity_id
_entity_poly.type
_entity_poly.pdbx_seq_one_letter_code
_entity_poly.pdbx_strand_id
1 'polypeptide(L)' 'MKKLTIIFIFLISVSSFISCESEEDKEWTCGTHNGKTLYTGPEGGCYYYNSNNNKTYVDRSECNNC' A
#
# COMPACT_ATOMS: atom_id res chain seq x y z
N MET A 1 -34.56 27.71 -19.45
CA MET A 1 -34.40 26.76 -18.32
C MET A 1 -33.64 25.48 -18.72
N LYS A 2 -32.66 25.56 -19.64
CA LYS A 2 -31.84 24.42 -20.09
C LYS A 2 -30.37 24.57 -19.68
N LYS A 3 -29.98 25.78 -19.26
CA LYS A 3 -28.63 26.13 -18.80
C LYS A 3 -28.37 25.66 -17.36
N LEU A 4 -29.41 25.59 -16.53
CA LEU A 4 -29.32 25.11 -15.13
C LEU A 4 -29.09 23.59 -15.07
N THR A 5 -29.65 22.84 -16.01
CA THR A 5 -29.48 21.39 -16.14
C THR A 5 -28.08 20.99 -16.61
N ILE A 6 -27.40 21.83 -17.39
CA ILE A 6 -26.00 21.60 -17.83
C ILE A 6 -25.01 21.79 -16.68
N ILE A 7 -25.27 22.71 -15.75
CA ILE A 7 -24.42 22.96 -14.57
C ILE A 7 -24.42 21.77 -13.61
N PHE A 8 -25.56 21.09 -13.44
CA PHE A 8 -25.69 19.92 -12.58
C PHE A 8 -24.92 18.70 -13.12
N ILE A 9 -24.86 18.54 -14.44
CA ILE A 9 -24.12 17.44 -15.10
C ILE A 9 -22.61 17.63 -14.96
N PHE A 10 -22.14 18.88 -14.94
CA PHE A 10 -20.72 19.21 -14.78
C PHE A 10 -20.21 18.96 -13.35
N LEU A 11 -21.07 19.01 -12.33
CA LEU A 11 -20.70 18.70 -10.94
C LEU A 11 -20.58 17.20 -10.67
N ILE A 12 -21.38 16.38 -11.36
CA ILE A 12 -21.40 14.92 -11.19
C ILE A 12 -20.21 14.25 -11.91
N SER A 13 -19.65 14.87 -12.96
CA SER A 13 -18.48 14.32 -13.65
C SER A 13 -17.15 14.54 -12.93
N VAL A 14 -17.08 15.52 -12.01
CA VAL A 14 -15.84 15.84 -11.27
C VAL A 14 -15.59 14.87 -10.10
N SER A 15 -16.64 14.19 -9.61
CA SER A 15 -16.53 13.20 -8.53
C SER A 15 -15.87 11.88 -8.93
N SER A 16 -15.69 11.60 -10.23
CA SER A 16 -15.09 10.33 -10.70
C SER A 16 -13.56 10.30 -10.69
N PHE A 17 -12.89 11.37 -10.27
CA PHE A 17 -11.42 11.48 -10.35
C PHE A 17 -10.66 11.22 -9.06
N ILE A 18 -11.33 10.99 -7.92
CA ILE A 18 -10.66 10.82 -6.63
C ILE A 18 -11.22 9.60 -5.90
N SER A 19 -10.75 8.41 -6.25
CA SER A 19 -10.77 7.29 -5.32
C SER A 19 -9.59 6.37 -5.65
N CYS A 20 -8.41 6.75 -5.16
CA CYS A 20 -7.36 5.78 -4.91
C CYS A 20 -7.50 5.39 -3.44
N GLU A 21 -8.29 4.36 -3.16
CA GLU A 21 -8.33 3.74 -1.85
C GLU A 21 -7.20 2.71 -1.84
N SER A 22 -6.14 3.01 -1.09
CA SER A 22 -5.05 2.06 -0.89
C SER A 22 -5.57 0.94 -0.01
N GLU A 23 -5.74 -0.26 -0.58
CA GLU A 23 -5.97 -1.45 0.24
C GLU A 23 -4.76 -1.63 1.17
N GLU A 24 -4.99 -1.56 2.48
CA GLU A 24 -3.94 -1.89 3.45
C GLU A 24 -3.66 -3.39 3.36
N ASP A 25 -2.59 -3.74 2.63
CA ASP A 25 -2.04 -5.09 2.64
C ASP A 25 -1.74 -5.49 4.09
N LYS A 26 -2.40 -6.54 4.58
CA LYS A 26 -2.18 -7.06 5.93
C LYS A 26 -0.77 -7.61 6.06
N GLU A 27 0.08 -6.84 6.74
CA GLU A 27 1.42 -7.25 7.14
C GLU A 27 1.36 -8.42 8.13
N TRP A 28 2.12 -9.48 7.88
CA TRP A 28 2.31 -10.58 8.84
C TRP A 28 3.78 -10.98 8.95
N THR A 29 4.15 -11.55 10.09
CA THR A 29 5.53 -11.97 10.38
C THR A 29 5.84 -13.28 9.68
N CYS A 30 6.83 -13.30 8.79
CA CYS A 30 7.09 -14.44 7.94
C CYS A 30 8.45 -15.12 8.18
N GLY A 31 9.38 -14.48 8.90
CA GLY A 31 10.66 -15.12 9.19
C GLY A 31 11.62 -14.29 10.02
N THR A 32 12.90 -14.67 9.97
CA THR A 32 13.99 -13.89 10.57
C THR A 32 15.19 -13.82 9.64
N HIS A 33 15.87 -12.68 9.61
CA HIS A 33 17.11 -12.47 8.88
C HIS A 33 18.09 -11.68 9.76
N ASN A 34 19.29 -12.22 9.98
CA ASN A 34 20.31 -11.63 10.86
C ASN A 34 19.78 -11.26 12.27
N GLY A 35 18.93 -12.12 12.84
CA GLY A 35 18.31 -11.91 14.15
C GLY A 35 17.18 -10.87 14.18
N LYS A 36 16.76 -10.36 13.03
CA LYS A 36 15.66 -9.40 12.89
C LYS A 36 14.42 -10.09 12.36
N THR A 37 13.25 -9.79 12.92
CA THR A 37 11.96 -10.28 12.42
C THR A 37 11.65 -9.69 11.05
N LEU A 38 11.29 -10.56 10.12
CA LEU A 38 10.81 -10.19 8.80
C LEU A 38 9.29 -10.16 8.75
N TYR A 39 8.78 -9.19 8.00
CA TYR A 39 7.38 -8.96 7.73
C TYR A 39 7.13 -8.91 6.24
N THR A 40 5.93 -9.30 5.81
CA THR A 40 5.50 -9.18 4.42
C THR A 40 5.26 -7.74 4.01
N GLY A 41 5.71 -7.38 2.81
CA GLY A 41 5.49 -6.08 2.21
C GLY A 41 4.79 -6.13 0.87
N PRO A 42 4.55 -4.94 0.28
CA PRO A 42 3.94 -4.81 -1.03
C PRO A 42 4.64 -5.66 -2.09
N GLU A 43 3.87 -6.08 -3.09
CA GLU A 43 4.35 -6.88 -4.23
C GLU A 43 5.02 -8.21 -3.81
N GLY A 44 4.73 -8.68 -2.59
CA GLY A 44 5.28 -9.91 -2.01
C GLY A 44 6.77 -9.82 -1.66
N GLY A 45 7.28 -8.62 -1.39
CA GLY A 45 8.60 -8.41 -0.80
C GLY A 45 8.60 -8.62 0.71
N CYS A 46 9.78 -8.52 1.34
CA CYS A 46 9.90 -8.63 2.80
C CYS A 46 10.83 -7.57 3.36
N TYR A 47 10.57 -7.16 4.59
CA TYR A 47 11.37 -6.17 5.27
C TYR A 47 11.45 -6.42 6.77
N TYR A 48 12.40 -5.76 7.43
CA TYR A 48 12.43 -5.61 8.88
C TYR A 48 12.41 -4.12 9.27
N TYR A 49 12.05 -3.83 10.52
CA TYR A 49 12.20 -2.49 11.10
C TYR A 49 13.61 -2.28 11.64
N ASN A 50 14.33 -1.26 11.16
CA ASN A 50 15.67 -0.94 11.64
C ASN A 50 15.64 -0.15 12.96
N SER A 51 16.81 0.22 13.49
CA SER A 51 16.94 0.97 14.75
C SER A 51 16.23 2.32 14.76
N ASN A 52 16.01 2.90 13.58
CA ASN A 52 15.30 4.16 13.40
C ASN A 52 13.81 3.95 13.11
N ASN A 53 13.30 2.72 13.29
CA ASN A 53 11.93 2.30 13.03
C ASN A 53 11.49 2.45 11.57
N ASN A 54 12.44 2.43 10.62
CA ASN A 54 12.16 2.47 9.18
C ASN A 54 12.17 1.06 8.58
N LYS A 55 11.34 0.83 7.55
CA LYS A 55 11.32 -0.43 6.78
C LYS A 55 12.61 -0.57 5.98
N THR A 56 13.30 -1.69 6.17
CA THR A 56 14.47 -2.07 5.37
C THR A 56 14.17 -3.36 4.65
N TYR A 57 14.05 -3.29 3.32
CA TYR A 57 13.75 -4.44 2.49
C TYR A 57 14.97 -5.36 2.38
N VAL A 58 14.70 -6.65 2.33
CA VAL A 58 15.70 -7.70 2.05
C VAL A 58 15.45 -8.30 0.67
N ASP A 59 16.46 -8.97 0.13
CA ASP A 59 16.30 -9.73 -1.10
C ASP A 59 15.19 -10.77 -0.97
N ARG A 60 14.47 -11.02 -2.08
CA ARG A 60 13.37 -11.98 -2.08
C ARG A 60 13.80 -13.40 -1.71
N SER A 61 15.06 -13.75 -1.97
CA SER A 61 15.65 -15.03 -1.53
C SER A 61 15.78 -15.12 0.00
N GLU A 62 15.81 -14.00 0.70
CA GLU A 62 15.93 -13.91 2.16
C GLU A 62 14.56 -13.89 2.86
N CYS A 63 13.46 -13.80 2.10
CA CYS A 63 12.08 -13.97 2.55
C CYS A 63 11.77 -15.40 2.98
N ASN A 64 12.57 -15.98 3.88
CA ASN A 64 12.44 -17.37 4.29
C ASN A 64 11.08 -17.57 4.99
N ASN A 65 10.14 -18.23 4.29
CA ASN A 65 8.76 -18.53 4.70
C ASN A 65 7.76 -17.36 4.64
N CYS A 66 8.03 -16.39 3.77
CA CYS A 66 7.04 -15.47 3.22
C CYS A 66 6.60 -16.00 1.83
#